data_AF-A0A939JEP4-F1
#
_entry.id   AF-A0A939JEP4-F1
#
_cell.length_a   1.000
_cell.length_b   1.000
_cell.length_c   1.000
_cell.angle_alpha   90.00
_cell.angle_beta   90.00
_cell.angle_gamma   90.00
#
_symmetry.space_group_name_H-M   'P 1'
#
loop_
_entity.id
_entity.type
_entity.pdbx_description
1 polymer ?
#
loop_
_entity_poly.entity_id
_entity_poly.type
_entity_poly.pdbx_seq_one_letter_code
_entity_poly.pdbx_strand_id
1 'polypeptide(L)'
;MNYILNKATLAVLAGALLLTACDKEDEGKLEGPKPESSFTASAPRVVGLTSEVTFTSTSTSPDAFLYQWDFGDGTIGSGKTVTHVYTQGGTFKVKLTTAGRAGTTVSATQDVVIASTLNLVNQLLTGGSSRTWMIDNAANAPITVGTEAAPATYFAGVAAGALPTCQSDDEYTFSTSNTFTYNAKAQTFSAAAGYICTTPESGTSPFVFAPAVGTGLAQFTLSRAGAFIAATDASPTERVYRILTIDSQKMTLRAGSGQNGGTVFTIKMVVKP
;
A
#
# COMPACT_ATOMS: atom_id res chain seq x y z
N MET A 1 -3.36 -17.56 85.66
CA MET A 1 -4.15 -17.96 86.85
C MET A 1 -5.38 -17.08 86.89
N ASN A 2 -6.54 -17.73 86.80
CA ASN A 2 -7.90 -17.28 87.11
C ASN A 2 -8.71 -16.40 86.14
N TYR A 3 -9.92 -16.90 85.96
CA TYR A 3 -11.04 -16.60 85.08
C TYR A 3 -12.16 -15.93 85.91
N ILE A 4 -12.89 -14.99 85.28
CA ILE A 4 -14.34 -14.66 85.39
C ILE A 4 -14.91 -14.09 86.71
N LEU A 5 -15.57 -12.91 86.59
CA LEU A 5 -16.98 -12.55 86.89
C LEU A 5 -17.03 -11.01 87.10
N ASN A 6 -18.05 -10.20 86.76
CA ASN A 6 -19.41 -10.38 86.27
C ASN A 6 -19.93 -9.05 85.66
N LYS A 7 -21.05 -9.11 84.95
CA LYS A 7 -21.76 -8.04 84.21
C LYS A 7 -22.47 -6.98 85.08
N ALA A 8 -22.69 -5.81 84.44
CA ALA A 8 -23.74 -4.77 84.61
C ALA A 8 -23.09 -3.36 84.71
N THR A 9 -23.45 -2.28 84.00
CA THR A 9 -24.65 -1.91 83.22
C THR A 9 -24.32 -0.70 82.31
N LEU A 10 -25.00 -0.62 81.16
CA LEU A 10 -25.37 0.56 80.35
C LEU A 10 -24.60 1.91 80.46
N ALA A 11 -24.01 2.33 79.34
CA ALA A 11 -24.27 3.64 78.75
C ALA A 11 -23.91 3.60 77.25
N VAL A 12 -24.93 3.67 76.39
CA VAL A 12 -24.78 3.84 74.93
C VAL A 12 -24.19 5.22 74.69
N LEU A 13 -22.93 5.29 74.26
CA LEU A 13 -22.35 6.53 73.75
C LEU A 13 -22.52 6.54 72.23
N ALA A 14 -23.47 7.36 71.79
CA ALA A 14 -23.60 7.77 70.41
C ALA A 14 -22.34 8.54 69.98
N GLY A 15 -21.81 8.18 68.82
CA GLY A 15 -20.66 8.84 68.20
C GLY A 15 -20.59 8.42 66.74
N ALA A 16 -21.47 9.03 65.96
CA ALA A 16 -21.75 8.82 64.54
C ALA A 16 -20.57 8.31 63.70
N LEU A 17 -20.79 7.18 63.02
CA LEU A 17 -20.19 6.91 61.72
C LEU A 17 -20.48 8.12 60.82
N LEU A 18 -19.44 8.85 60.40
CA LEU A 18 -19.52 9.75 59.25
C LEU A 18 -19.52 8.90 57.96
N LEU A 19 -20.65 8.25 57.70
CA LEU A 19 -21.08 7.82 56.37
C LEU A 19 -22.11 8.83 55.86
N THR A 20 -21.62 10.01 55.49
CA THR A 20 -22.32 11.02 54.69
C THR A 20 -21.21 11.73 53.92
N ALA A 21 -21.06 11.58 52.60
CA ALA A 21 -22.09 11.87 51.63
C ALA A 21 -21.97 10.94 50.42
N CYS A 22 -22.99 10.12 50.22
CA CYS A 22 -23.54 9.95 48.89
C CYS A 22 -24.96 10.48 49.05
N ASP A 23 -25.18 11.75 48.68
CA ASP A 23 -26.52 12.32 48.73
C ASP A 23 -27.42 11.50 47.81
N LYS A 24 -28.47 10.94 48.38
CA LYS A 24 -29.48 10.14 47.65
C LYS A 24 -30.28 10.99 46.64
N GLU A 25 -30.12 12.31 46.72
CA GLU A 25 -30.74 13.34 45.88
C GLU A 25 -29.74 14.00 44.91
N ASP A 26 -28.48 13.54 44.88
CA ASP A 26 -27.57 14.01 43.84
C ASP A 26 -28.00 13.34 42.52
N GLU A 27 -28.73 14.10 41.70
CA GLU A 27 -29.16 13.76 40.34
C GLU A 27 -27.94 13.61 39.39
N GLY A 28 -26.83 13.02 39.87
CA GLY A 28 -25.64 12.58 39.14
C GLY A 28 -25.31 13.40 37.90
N LYS A 29 -25.30 14.74 38.01
CA LYS A 29 -25.07 15.57 36.84
C LYS A 29 -23.61 15.43 36.47
N LEU A 30 -23.34 14.91 35.28
CA LEU A 30 -21.99 14.89 34.75
C LEU A 30 -21.56 16.36 34.53
N GLU A 31 -20.70 16.87 35.42
CA GLU A 31 -20.19 18.23 35.36
C GLU A 31 -18.80 18.28 34.70
N GLY A 32 -18.51 19.38 34.01
CA GLY A 32 -17.22 19.64 33.38
C GLY A 32 -17.33 20.51 32.12
N PRO A 33 -16.24 21.18 31.70
CA PRO A 33 -16.23 21.94 30.46
C PRO A 33 -16.46 21.02 29.26
N LYS A 34 -17.20 21.52 28.27
CA LYS A 34 -17.32 20.86 26.96
C LYS A 34 -15.91 20.69 26.37
N PRO A 35 -15.51 19.48 25.92
CA PRO A 35 -14.20 19.29 25.33
C PRO A 35 -14.10 19.97 23.97
N GLU A 36 -12.89 20.26 23.55
CA GLU A 36 -12.51 20.65 22.21
C GLU A 36 -12.05 19.42 21.43
N SER A 37 -12.25 19.44 20.12
CA SER A 37 -11.69 18.46 19.20
C SER A 37 -10.95 19.21 18.11
N SER A 38 -9.67 18.89 17.96
CA SER A 38 -8.79 19.37 16.90
C SER A 38 -7.68 18.34 16.72
N PHE A 39 -7.14 18.23 15.51
CA PHE A 39 -6.04 17.34 15.23
C PHE A 39 -5.21 17.77 14.03
N THR A 40 -4.04 17.14 13.91
CA THR A 40 -3.18 17.18 12.73
C THR A 40 -3.01 15.77 12.17
N ALA A 41 -2.76 15.69 10.87
CA ALA A 41 -2.35 14.49 10.15
C ALA A 41 -0.96 14.71 9.55
N SER A 42 -0.08 13.71 9.64
CA SER A 42 1.20 13.75 8.94
C SER A 42 0.99 13.69 7.42
N ALA A 43 2.00 14.10 6.65
CA ALA A 43 2.03 13.77 5.24
C ALA A 43 1.95 12.23 5.06
N PRO A 44 1.17 11.70 4.10
CA PRO A 44 1.12 10.27 3.84
C PRO A 44 2.50 9.75 3.45
N ARG A 45 2.95 8.72 4.18
CA ARG A 45 4.20 8.02 3.90
C ARG A 45 3.89 6.75 3.12
N VAL A 46 4.41 6.65 1.91
CA VAL A 46 4.23 5.45 1.07
C VAL A 46 5.06 4.29 1.62
N VAL A 47 4.42 3.14 1.80
CA VAL A 47 5.06 1.87 2.19
C VAL A 47 4.56 0.78 1.24
N GLY A 48 5.40 0.42 0.27
CA GLY A 48 4.99 -0.47 -0.82
C GLY A 48 3.84 0.14 -1.63
N LEU A 49 2.69 -0.53 -1.64
CA LEU A 49 1.46 -0.08 -2.32
C LEU A 49 0.41 0.49 -1.34
N THR A 50 0.81 0.75 -0.09
CA THR A 50 -0.04 1.33 0.96
C THR A 50 0.49 2.70 1.38
N SER A 51 -0.34 3.47 2.08
CA SER A 51 0.06 4.76 2.65
C SER A 51 -0.21 4.81 4.14
N GLU A 52 0.82 5.13 4.91
CA GLU A 52 0.78 5.29 6.35
C GLU A 52 0.60 6.76 6.72
N VAL A 53 -0.34 7.08 7.61
CA VAL A 53 -0.59 8.43 8.13
C VAL A 53 -0.64 8.38 9.65
N THR A 54 0.06 9.31 10.30
CA THR A 54 -0.03 9.50 11.75
C THR A 54 -0.94 10.67 12.07
N PHE A 55 -1.96 10.40 12.89
CA PHE A 55 -2.94 11.36 13.36
C PHE A 55 -2.65 11.70 14.81
N THR A 56 -2.64 12.99 15.15
CA THR A 56 -2.39 13.47 16.52
C THR A 56 -3.43 14.48 16.92
N SER A 57 -4.15 14.21 18.00
CA SER A 57 -5.07 15.19 18.58
C SER A 57 -4.29 16.35 19.18
N THR A 58 -4.68 17.57 18.80
CA THR A 58 -4.17 18.84 19.35
C THR A 58 -5.11 19.42 20.40
N SER A 59 -6.13 18.66 20.83
CA SER A 59 -7.03 19.09 21.90
C SER A 59 -6.26 19.32 23.20
N THR A 60 -6.46 20.51 23.77
CA THR A 60 -5.91 20.96 25.06
C THR A 60 -6.91 20.80 26.20
N SER A 61 -8.07 20.19 25.94
CA SER A 61 -9.11 20.04 26.95
C SER A 61 -8.62 19.21 28.14
N PRO A 62 -8.61 19.78 29.35
CA PRO A 62 -8.04 19.13 30.53
C PRO A 62 -8.83 17.88 30.96
N ASP A 63 -10.11 17.80 30.58
CA ASP A 63 -11.03 16.73 30.98
C ASP A 63 -11.35 15.73 29.86
N ALA A 64 -10.67 15.81 28.71
CA ALA A 64 -10.84 14.84 27.64
C ALA A 64 -10.24 13.49 28.05
N PHE A 65 -11.08 12.45 28.16
CA PHE A 65 -10.65 11.10 28.56
C PHE A 65 -10.78 10.07 27.43
N LEU A 66 -11.45 10.42 26.33
CA LEU A 66 -11.63 9.57 25.16
C LEU A 66 -11.19 10.30 23.90
N TYR A 67 -10.45 9.58 23.05
CA TYR A 67 -10.10 9.98 21.69
C TYR A 67 -10.40 8.80 20.77
N GLN A 68 -11.41 8.94 19.92
CA GLN A 68 -11.82 7.93 18.95
C GLN A 68 -11.66 8.48 17.55
N TRP A 69 -11.03 7.69 16.69
CA TRP A 69 -10.78 8.00 15.30
C TRP A 69 -11.68 7.16 14.41
N ASP A 70 -12.27 7.80 13.41
CA ASP A 70 -12.81 7.17 12.21
C ASP A 70 -11.96 7.66 11.04
N PHE A 71 -11.29 6.74 10.36
CA PHE A 71 -10.34 7.08 9.31
C PHE A 71 -11.01 7.33 7.96
N GLY A 72 -12.33 7.15 7.86
CA GLY A 72 -13.12 7.36 6.64
C GLY A 72 -13.07 6.20 5.64
N ASP A 73 -12.33 5.12 5.94
CA ASP A 73 -12.23 3.90 5.13
C ASP A 73 -13.00 2.70 5.73
N GLY A 74 -13.80 2.96 6.77
CA GLY A 74 -14.55 1.96 7.52
C GLY A 74 -13.80 1.37 8.72
N THR A 75 -12.55 1.78 8.95
CA THR A 75 -11.77 1.38 10.13
C THR A 75 -11.75 2.48 11.19
N ILE A 76 -11.50 2.08 12.44
CA ILE A 76 -11.50 2.97 13.60
C ILE A 76 -10.21 2.83 14.41
N GLY A 77 -9.84 3.87 15.13
CA GLY A 77 -8.68 3.91 16.02
C GLY A 77 -9.02 4.54 17.36
N SER A 78 -8.12 4.43 18.33
CA SER A 78 -8.26 5.08 19.63
C SER A 78 -6.92 5.57 20.17
N GLY A 79 -6.97 6.56 21.06
CA GLY A 79 -5.79 7.18 21.66
C GLY A 79 -5.51 8.57 21.09
N LYS A 80 -4.67 9.33 21.82
CA LYS A 80 -4.37 10.73 21.47
C LYS A 80 -3.56 10.85 20.17
N THR A 81 -2.70 9.87 19.90
CA THR A 81 -1.94 9.72 18.67
C THR A 81 -2.11 8.30 18.15
N VAL A 82 -2.39 8.16 16.85
CA VAL A 82 -2.59 6.86 16.20
C VAL A 82 -1.96 6.86 14.81
N THR A 83 -1.38 5.74 14.40
CA THR A 83 -0.90 5.52 13.04
C THR A 83 -1.87 4.59 12.33
N HIS A 84 -2.25 4.95 11.11
CA HIS A 84 -3.20 4.19 10.28
C HIS A 84 -2.61 3.95 8.89
N VAL A 85 -2.92 2.79 8.30
CA VAL A 85 -2.44 2.36 6.98
C VAL A 85 -3.62 2.24 6.02
N TYR A 86 -3.66 3.11 5.02
CA TYR A 86 -4.62 3.05 3.93
C TYR A 86 -4.14 2.10 2.84
N THR A 87 -4.98 1.10 2.52
CA THR A 87 -4.72 0.11 1.44
C THR A 87 -5.24 0.56 0.08
N GLN A 88 -6.12 1.57 0.06
CA GLN A 88 -6.69 2.16 -1.15
C GLN A 88 -6.42 3.66 -1.14
N GLY A 89 -6.19 4.23 -2.33
CA GLY A 89 -6.13 5.67 -2.49
C GLY A 89 -7.50 6.29 -2.63
N GLY A 90 -7.58 7.59 -2.34
CA GLY A 90 -8.83 8.32 -2.32
C GLY A 90 -8.75 9.50 -1.35
N THR A 91 -9.84 10.25 -1.28
CA THR A 91 -10.01 11.29 -0.26
C THR A 91 -10.86 10.71 0.86
N PHE A 92 -10.26 10.59 2.04
CA PHE A 92 -10.91 10.04 3.23
C PHE A 92 -11.26 11.17 4.20
N LYS A 93 -12.52 11.22 4.64
CA LYS A 93 -12.96 12.17 5.66
C LYS A 93 -12.65 11.58 7.05
N VAL A 94 -11.52 11.98 7.61
CA VAL A 94 -11.08 11.53 8.94
C VAL A 94 -11.83 12.32 10.00
N LYS A 95 -12.34 11.64 11.02
CA LYS A 95 -13.06 12.23 12.15
C LYS A 95 -12.41 11.84 13.47
N LEU A 96 -12.06 12.83 14.27
CA LEU A 96 -11.71 12.66 15.68
C LEU A 96 -12.91 13.01 16.55
N THR A 97 -13.41 12.07 17.34
CA THR A 97 -14.37 12.32 18.42
C THR A 97 -13.63 12.37 19.77
N THR A 98 -13.77 13.47 20.49
CA THR A 98 -13.30 13.63 21.87
C THR A 98 -14.47 13.61 22.84
N ALA A 99 -14.33 12.93 23.98
CA ALA A 99 -15.33 12.95 25.06
C ALA A 99 -14.73 13.49 26.36
N GLY A 100 -15.50 14.35 27.03
CA GLY A 100 -15.17 14.97 28.31
C GLY A 100 -16.03 14.44 29.46
N ARG A 101 -15.58 14.66 30.70
CA ARG A 101 -16.21 14.12 31.93
C ARG A 101 -17.68 14.47 32.12
N ALA A 102 -18.15 15.57 31.50
CA ALA A 102 -19.55 15.99 31.47
C ALA A 102 -20.47 15.11 30.59
N GLY A 103 -19.99 13.98 30.05
CA GLY A 103 -20.75 13.14 29.13
C GLY A 103 -20.95 13.76 27.75
N THR A 104 -20.27 14.86 27.45
CA THR A 104 -20.36 15.55 26.16
C THR A 104 -19.29 15.04 25.19
N THR A 105 -19.68 14.91 23.92
CA THR A 105 -18.78 14.53 22.83
C THR A 105 -18.70 15.63 21.79
N VAL A 106 -17.50 15.92 21.29
CA VAL A 106 -17.26 16.87 20.20
C VAL A 106 -16.42 16.19 19.14
N SER A 107 -16.66 16.53 17.87
CA SER A 107 -15.87 15.98 16.78
C SER A 107 -15.26 17.05 15.88
N ALA A 108 -14.08 16.75 15.37
CA ALA A 108 -13.41 17.48 14.31
C ALA A 108 -13.25 16.56 13.09
N THR A 109 -13.29 17.14 11.90
CA THR A 109 -13.12 16.40 10.66
C THR A 109 -12.11 17.07 9.75
N GLN A 110 -11.27 16.28 9.09
CA GLN A 110 -10.33 16.73 8.07
C GLN A 110 -10.33 15.73 6.92
N ASP A 111 -10.25 16.23 5.69
CA ASP A 111 -10.06 15.36 4.52
C ASP A 111 -8.56 15.05 4.36
N VAL A 112 -8.23 13.78 4.18
CA VAL A 112 -6.88 13.28 3.90
C VAL A 112 -6.85 12.66 2.52
N VAL A 113 -5.91 13.09 1.68
CA VAL A 113 -5.75 12.60 0.32
C VAL A 113 -4.66 11.54 0.29
N ILE A 114 -5.01 10.34 -0.12
CA ILE A 114 -4.11 9.19 -0.28
C ILE A 114 -3.93 8.90 -1.76
N ALA A 115 -2.68 8.73 -2.19
CA ALA A 115 -2.35 8.41 -3.57
C ALA A 115 -3.02 7.10 -4.01
N SER A 116 -3.59 7.09 -5.22
CA SER A 116 -4.16 5.88 -5.81
C SER A 116 -3.08 4.80 -5.99
N THR A 117 -3.49 3.53 -5.96
CA THR A 117 -2.59 2.40 -6.27
C THR A 117 -1.94 2.60 -7.64
N LEU A 118 -2.68 3.13 -8.61
CA LEU A 118 -2.14 3.45 -9.94
C LEU A 118 -0.99 4.46 -9.86
N ASN A 119 -1.13 5.54 -9.09
CA ASN A 119 -0.09 6.53 -8.91
C ASN A 119 1.15 5.94 -8.21
N LEU A 120 0.94 5.08 -7.20
CA LEU A 120 2.03 4.41 -6.48
C LEU A 120 2.78 3.44 -7.40
N VAL A 121 2.07 2.65 -8.21
CA VAL A 121 2.68 1.75 -9.20
C VAL A 121 3.49 2.55 -10.24
N ASN A 122 2.97 3.68 -10.73
CA ASN A 122 3.73 4.56 -11.64
C ASN A 122 4.99 5.12 -10.97
N GLN A 123 4.88 5.57 -9.72
CA GLN A 123 6.03 6.05 -8.95
C GLN A 123 7.09 4.97 -8.77
N LEU A 124 6.70 3.72 -8.51
CA LEU A 124 7.64 2.59 -8.43
C LEU A 124 8.22 2.23 -9.81
N LEU A 125 7.41 2.23 -10.86
CA LEU A 125 7.85 1.94 -12.23
C LEU A 125 8.93 2.92 -12.70
N THR A 126 8.77 4.21 -12.38
CA THR A 126 9.63 5.31 -12.85
C THR A 126 10.63 5.80 -11.80
N GLY A 127 10.56 5.31 -10.56
CA GLY A 127 11.34 5.83 -9.44
C GLY A 127 11.08 7.30 -9.10
N GLY A 128 9.96 7.87 -9.56
CA GLY A 128 9.63 9.29 -9.39
C GLY A 128 10.24 10.23 -10.42
N SER A 129 11.06 9.73 -11.35
CA SER A 129 11.60 10.52 -12.45
C SER A 129 11.90 9.64 -13.67
N SER A 130 12.91 8.79 -13.55
CA SER A 130 13.25 7.75 -14.52
C SER A 130 13.90 6.58 -13.78
N ARG A 131 13.55 5.36 -14.18
CA ARG A 131 14.10 4.13 -13.60
C ARG A 131 14.35 3.09 -14.68
N THR A 132 15.53 2.48 -14.59
CA THR A 132 15.94 1.38 -15.47
C THR A 132 15.74 0.04 -14.78
N TRP A 133 15.17 -0.89 -15.52
CA TRP A 133 14.93 -2.26 -15.13
C TRP A 133 15.68 -3.20 -16.07
N MET A 134 16.03 -4.37 -15.57
CA MET A 134 16.61 -5.48 -16.34
C MET A 134 15.78 -6.72 -16.05
N ILE A 135 15.84 -7.73 -16.91
CA ILE A 135 15.24 -9.03 -16.60
C ILE A 135 16.03 -9.64 -15.43
N ASP A 136 15.33 -10.18 -14.42
CA ASP A 136 15.94 -10.74 -13.21
C ASP A 136 16.59 -12.09 -13.49
N ASN A 137 17.77 -12.08 -14.14
CA ASN A 137 18.51 -13.30 -14.46
C ASN A 137 18.97 -14.06 -13.20
N ALA A 138 18.95 -13.45 -12.00
CA ALA A 138 19.24 -14.17 -10.76
C ALA A 138 18.06 -15.03 -10.27
N ALA A 139 16.86 -14.84 -10.83
CA ALA A 139 15.68 -15.63 -10.51
C ALA A 139 15.55 -16.87 -11.40
N ASN A 140 15.01 -17.96 -10.84
CA ASN A 140 14.53 -19.08 -11.65
C ASN A 140 13.32 -18.66 -12.47
N ALA A 141 13.23 -19.19 -13.69
CA ALA A 141 12.17 -18.90 -14.65
C ALA A 141 11.93 -17.38 -14.76
N PRO A 142 12.94 -16.61 -15.18
CA PRO A 142 12.84 -15.15 -15.29
C PRO A 142 11.87 -14.73 -16.39
N ILE A 143 11.70 -15.57 -17.41
CA ILE A 143 10.67 -15.46 -18.44
C ILE A 143 9.95 -16.81 -18.53
N THR A 144 8.62 -16.81 -18.51
CA THR A 144 7.80 -17.98 -18.85
C THR A 144 6.80 -17.61 -19.95
N VAL A 145 6.39 -18.59 -20.75
CA VAL A 145 5.43 -18.40 -21.84
C VAL A 145 4.30 -19.40 -21.71
N GLY A 146 3.07 -18.93 -21.92
CA GLY A 146 1.90 -19.78 -21.83
C GLY A 146 0.61 -19.04 -22.15
N THR A 147 -0.48 -19.47 -21.54
CA THR A 147 -1.78 -18.78 -21.58
C THR A 147 -2.03 -18.07 -20.24
N GLU A 148 -3.06 -17.24 -20.15
CA GLU A 148 -3.42 -16.60 -18.87
C GLU A 148 -3.69 -17.62 -17.75
N ALA A 149 -4.36 -18.72 -18.07
CA ALA A 149 -4.68 -19.77 -17.12
C ALA A 149 -3.47 -20.65 -16.76
N ALA A 150 -2.51 -20.80 -17.68
CA ALA A 150 -1.29 -21.58 -17.48
C ALA A 150 -0.06 -20.83 -18.05
N PRO A 151 0.50 -19.84 -17.33
CA PRO A 151 1.50 -18.89 -17.86
C PRO A 151 2.87 -19.47 -18.20
N ALA A 152 3.07 -20.77 -17.98
CA ALA A 152 4.32 -21.49 -18.20
C ALA A 152 4.15 -22.72 -19.11
N THR A 153 2.96 -22.91 -19.71
CA THR A 153 2.63 -24.14 -20.45
C THR A 153 3.37 -24.30 -21.77
N TYR A 154 3.87 -23.23 -22.38
CA TYR A 154 4.64 -23.28 -23.63
C TYR A 154 6.15 -23.21 -23.38
N PHE A 155 6.55 -22.46 -22.36
CA PHE A 155 7.93 -22.36 -21.91
C PHE A 155 7.96 -22.15 -20.40
N ALA A 156 8.53 -23.11 -19.68
CA ALA A 156 8.63 -23.08 -18.23
C ALA A 156 9.70 -22.11 -17.69
N GLY A 157 10.50 -21.53 -18.59
CA GLY A 157 11.63 -20.68 -18.25
C GLY A 157 12.96 -21.43 -18.19
N VAL A 158 14.00 -20.69 -17.83
CA VAL A 158 15.36 -21.20 -17.63
C VAL A 158 15.76 -21.14 -16.15
N ALA A 159 16.83 -21.85 -15.78
CA ALA A 159 17.42 -21.73 -14.46
C ALA A 159 17.99 -20.31 -14.23
N ALA A 160 18.15 -19.93 -12.95
CA ALA A 160 18.86 -18.70 -12.60
C ALA A 160 20.25 -18.67 -13.25
N GLY A 161 20.59 -17.53 -13.85
CA GLY A 161 21.85 -17.27 -14.55
C GLY A 161 21.90 -17.75 -15.99
N ALA A 162 20.87 -18.46 -16.47
CA ALA A 162 20.87 -19.12 -17.76
C ALA A 162 20.22 -18.32 -18.90
N LEU A 163 19.81 -17.05 -18.67
CA LEU A 163 19.42 -16.19 -19.80
C LEU A 163 20.64 -15.86 -20.67
N PRO A 164 20.49 -15.84 -22.00
CA PRO A 164 21.54 -15.38 -22.88
C PRO A 164 21.86 -13.90 -22.62
N THR A 165 23.09 -13.50 -22.94
CA THR A 165 23.56 -12.12 -22.72
C THR A 165 22.60 -11.11 -23.33
N CYS A 166 22.17 -11.32 -24.58
CA CYS A 166 21.21 -10.51 -25.37
C CYS A 166 19.77 -10.40 -24.81
N GLN A 167 19.57 -10.76 -23.54
CA GLN A 167 18.37 -10.52 -22.74
C GLN A 167 18.76 -10.06 -21.33
N SER A 168 19.81 -10.67 -20.77
CA SER A 168 20.22 -10.43 -19.39
C SER A 168 20.93 -9.09 -19.15
N ASP A 169 21.53 -8.47 -20.19
CA ASP A 169 22.20 -7.16 -20.09
C ASP A 169 21.35 -6.00 -20.64
N ASP A 170 20.17 -6.32 -21.17
CA ASP A 170 19.23 -5.36 -21.72
C ASP A 170 18.64 -4.45 -20.64
N GLU A 171 18.50 -3.18 -21.01
CA GLU A 171 18.00 -2.14 -20.12
C GLU A 171 16.66 -1.59 -20.62
N TYR A 172 15.70 -1.54 -19.70
CA TYR A 172 14.32 -1.13 -19.92
C TYR A 172 14.01 0.07 -19.01
N THR A 173 14.04 1.28 -19.56
CA THR A 173 13.91 2.52 -18.79
C THR A 173 12.53 3.12 -18.96
N PHE A 174 11.87 3.46 -17.84
CA PHE A 174 10.58 4.14 -17.82
C PHE A 174 10.70 5.50 -17.15
N SER A 175 10.15 6.55 -17.77
CA SER A 175 10.13 7.90 -17.22
C SER A 175 8.72 8.38 -16.86
N THR A 176 8.64 9.39 -15.99
CA THR A 176 7.39 10.10 -15.65
C THR A 176 6.81 10.91 -16.80
N SER A 177 7.59 11.13 -17.86
CA SER A 177 7.12 11.70 -19.14
C SER A 177 6.45 10.67 -20.06
N ASN A 178 6.15 9.47 -19.54
CA ASN A 178 5.55 8.36 -20.28
C ASN A 178 6.40 7.90 -21.47
N THR A 179 7.72 7.93 -21.32
CA THR A 179 8.67 7.42 -22.32
C THR A 179 9.30 6.12 -21.82
N PHE A 180 9.21 5.09 -22.64
CA PHE A 180 9.94 3.83 -22.51
C PHE A 180 11.17 3.88 -23.41
N THR A 181 12.33 3.49 -22.89
CA THR A 181 13.59 3.38 -23.64
C THR A 181 14.14 1.97 -23.46
N TYR A 182 14.34 1.28 -24.57
CA TYR A 182 15.01 -0.01 -24.64
C TYR A 182 16.44 0.17 -25.16
N ASN A 183 17.40 -0.39 -24.44
CA ASN A 183 18.80 -0.44 -24.83
C ASN A 183 19.26 -1.91 -24.83
N ALA A 184 19.45 -2.45 -26.04
CA ALA A 184 19.81 -3.84 -26.31
C ALA A 184 21.29 -4.16 -26.06
N LYS A 185 22.08 -3.18 -25.60
CA LYS A 185 23.54 -3.28 -25.51
C LYS A 185 24.16 -3.80 -26.81
N ALA A 186 24.69 -5.02 -26.80
CA ALA A 186 25.38 -5.61 -27.93
C ALA A 186 24.43 -6.35 -28.90
N GLN A 187 23.32 -6.91 -28.42
CA GLN A 187 22.48 -7.81 -29.21
C GLN A 187 21.04 -7.82 -28.69
N THR A 188 20.08 -8.05 -29.59
CA THR A 188 18.67 -8.26 -29.21
C THR A 188 18.32 -9.74 -29.34
N PHE A 189 17.58 -10.29 -28.38
CA PHE A 189 16.97 -11.61 -28.56
C PHE A 189 15.74 -11.56 -29.48
N SER A 190 15.78 -12.34 -30.56
CA SER A 190 14.72 -12.36 -31.57
C SER A 190 14.10 -13.73 -31.71
N ALA A 191 12.85 -13.85 -31.28
CA ALA A 191 12.02 -15.03 -31.52
C ALA A 191 11.68 -15.18 -33.01
N ALA A 192 11.43 -14.07 -33.71
CA ALA A 192 11.17 -14.04 -35.15
C ALA A 192 12.35 -14.57 -35.98
N ALA A 193 13.59 -14.45 -35.48
CA ALA A 193 14.79 -15.01 -36.09
C ALA A 193 15.11 -16.45 -35.64
N GLY A 194 14.19 -17.13 -34.96
CA GLY A 194 14.38 -18.49 -34.45
C GLY A 194 14.99 -18.56 -33.06
N TYR A 195 14.67 -17.62 -32.18
CA TYR A 195 15.13 -17.55 -30.79
C TYR A 195 16.66 -17.41 -30.65
N ILE A 196 17.23 -16.52 -31.45
CA ILE A 196 18.68 -16.24 -31.47
C ILE A 196 18.99 -14.79 -31.10
N CYS A 197 20.21 -14.54 -30.66
CA CYS A 197 20.73 -13.18 -30.48
C CYS A 197 21.09 -12.58 -31.85
N THR A 198 20.46 -11.47 -32.20
CA THR A 198 20.66 -10.75 -33.47
C THR A 198 21.36 -9.42 -33.23
N THR A 199 21.49 -8.63 -34.30
CA THR A 199 21.96 -7.24 -34.21
C THR A 199 21.14 -6.45 -33.18
N PRO A 200 21.76 -5.51 -32.44
CA PRO A 200 21.09 -4.76 -31.39
C PRO A 200 20.05 -3.82 -31.97
N GLU A 201 18.87 -3.78 -31.35
CA GLU A 201 17.74 -2.94 -31.75
C GLU A 201 17.32 -2.04 -30.59
N SER A 202 18.01 -0.93 -30.37
CA SER A 202 17.63 0.02 -29.32
C SER A 202 16.60 1.05 -29.81
N GLY A 203 15.87 1.66 -28.87
CA GLY A 203 15.10 2.85 -29.18
C GLY A 203 14.05 3.20 -28.13
N THR A 204 13.25 4.22 -28.44
CA THR A 204 12.25 4.75 -27.54
C THR A 204 10.84 4.45 -28.03
N SER A 205 9.88 4.42 -27.11
CA SER A 205 8.45 4.37 -27.37
C SER A 205 7.73 5.21 -26.32
N PRO A 206 6.77 6.07 -26.70
CA PRO A 206 5.77 6.51 -25.75
C PRO A 206 5.02 5.30 -25.18
N PHE A 207 4.50 5.42 -23.97
CA PHE A 207 3.56 4.45 -23.42
C PHE A 207 2.33 5.13 -22.81
N VAL A 208 1.20 4.43 -22.83
CA VAL A 208 0.00 4.86 -22.12
C VAL A 208 -0.11 4.05 -20.85
N PHE A 209 -0.12 4.72 -19.68
CA PHE A 209 -0.25 4.08 -18.37
C PHE A 209 -1.69 4.17 -17.87
N ALA A 210 -2.26 3.04 -17.43
CA ALA A 210 -3.67 2.94 -17.06
C ALA A 210 -3.90 1.82 -16.03
N PRO A 211 -5.09 1.75 -15.40
CA PRO A 211 -5.50 0.55 -14.66
C PRO A 211 -5.43 -0.69 -15.56
N ALA A 212 -5.04 -1.82 -14.98
CA ALA A 212 -4.98 -3.09 -15.71
C ALA A 212 -6.40 -3.54 -16.14
N VAL A 213 -6.49 -4.14 -17.32
CA VAL A 213 -7.67 -4.93 -17.72
C VAL A 213 -7.36 -6.40 -17.43
N GLY A 214 -8.15 -7.04 -16.55
CA GLY A 214 -7.85 -8.37 -16.03
C GLY A 214 -6.86 -8.35 -14.87
N THR A 215 -6.11 -9.43 -14.67
CA THR A 215 -5.17 -9.55 -13.55
C THR A 215 -4.00 -8.58 -13.67
N GLY A 216 -3.81 -7.72 -12.67
CA GLY A 216 -2.68 -6.80 -12.57
C GLY A 216 -3.00 -5.57 -11.71
N LEU A 217 -1.96 -4.88 -11.23
CA LEU A 217 -2.05 -3.64 -10.45
C LEU A 217 -2.23 -2.42 -11.36
N ALA A 218 -1.58 -2.45 -12.53
CA ALA A 218 -1.66 -1.44 -13.58
C ALA A 218 -1.26 -2.06 -14.92
N GLN A 219 -1.44 -1.34 -16.01
CA GLN A 219 -0.88 -1.72 -17.30
C GLN A 219 -0.25 -0.52 -18.01
N PHE A 220 0.69 -0.81 -18.89
CA PHE A 220 1.11 0.13 -19.91
C PHE A 220 1.06 -0.48 -21.29
N THR A 221 0.77 0.35 -22.29
CA THR A 221 0.77 -0.03 -23.69
C THR A 221 1.83 0.76 -24.43
N LEU A 222 2.78 0.09 -25.08
CA LEU A 222 3.81 0.75 -25.88
C LEU A 222 3.22 1.19 -27.23
N SER A 223 3.37 2.47 -27.55
CA SER A 223 2.75 3.09 -28.73
C SER A 223 3.53 2.85 -30.02
N ARG A 224 4.86 2.75 -29.98
CA ARG A 224 5.68 2.54 -31.18
C ARG A 224 5.55 1.10 -31.67
N ALA A 225 5.26 0.93 -32.96
CA ALA A 225 5.27 -0.38 -33.60
C ALA A 225 6.67 -1.02 -33.50
N GLY A 226 6.71 -2.30 -33.15
CA GLY A 226 7.96 -3.04 -32.94
C GLY A 226 8.67 -2.74 -31.62
N ALA A 227 8.09 -1.94 -30.70
CA ALA A 227 8.61 -1.86 -29.33
C ALA A 227 8.17 -3.09 -28.53
N PHE A 228 9.10 -3.66 -27.75
CA PHE A 228 8.89 -4.90 -26.99
C PHE A 228 9.66 -4.88 -25.65
N ILE A 229 9.36 -5.87 -24.80
CA ILE A 229 10.16 -6.23 -23.62
C ILE A 229 10.43 -7.73 -23.71
N ALA A 230 11.66 -8.14 -23.38
CA ALA A 230 12.19 -9.51 -23.45
C ALA A 230 12.36 -10.09 -24.87
N ALA A 231 11.27 -10.33 -25.58
CA ALA A 231 11.32 -10.90 -26.93
C ALA A 231 10.45 -10.10 -27.91
N THR A 232 10.90 -10.03 -29.16
CA THR A 232 10.26 -9.26 -30.24
C THR A 232 8.83 -9.72 -30.56
N ASP A 233 8.42 -10.92 -30.13
CA ASP A 233 7.11 -11.53 -30.38
C ASP A 233 6.21 -11.62 -29.14
N ALA A 234 6.58 -10.99 -28.01
CA ALA A 234 5.88 -11.22 -26.75
C ALA A 234 4.38 -10.84 -26.79
N SER A 235 4.01 -9.95 -27.71
CA SER A 235 2.64 -9.62 -28.08
C SER A 235 2.69 -8.65 -29.28
N PRO A 236 2.99 -9.13 -30.50
CA PRO A 236 3.35 -8.27 -31.63
C PRO A 236 2.23 -7.31 -32.01
N THR A 237 0.98 -7.71 -31.75
CA THR A 237 -0.22 -6.93 -32.04
C THR A 237 -0.62 -5.99 -30.90
N GLU A 238 -0.52 -6.44 -29.64
CA GLU A 238 -1.14 -5.70 -28.53
C GLU A 238 -0.17 -4.79 -27.77
N ARG A 239 1.14 -5.10 -27.69
CA ARG A 239 2.16 -4.32 -26.94
C ARG A 239 1.69 -3.86 -25.56
N VAL A 240 0.82 -4.65 -24.93
CA VAL A 240 0.26 -4.41 -23.60
C VAL A 240 1.08 -5.18 -22.58
N TYR A 241 1.42 -4.52 -21.48
CA TYR A 241 2.14 -5.09 -20.36
C TYR A 241 1.40 -4.75 -19.07
N ARG A 242 0.92 -5.78 -18.38
CA ARG A 242 0.30 -5.67 -17.06
C ARG A 242 1.36 -5.86 -15.99
N ILE A 243 1.41 -4.96 -15.02
CA ILE A 243 2.26 -5.08 -13.83
C ILE A 243 1.51 -5.94 -12.83
N LEU A 244 1.95 -7.18 -12.63
CA LEU A 244 1.34 -8.11 -11.67
C LEU A 244 1.77 -7.81 -10.24
N THR A 245 3.06 -7.54 -10.06
CA THR A 245 3.66 -7.14 -8.78
C THR A 245 4.73 -6.08 -9.04
N ILE A 246 4.93 -5.19 -8.08
CA ILE A 246 6.04 -4.23 -8.10
C ILE A 246 6.39 -3.76 -6.69
N ASP A 247 7.67 -3.58 -6.43
CA ASP A 247 8.21 -2.87 -5.28
C ASP A 247 9.37 -1.95 -5.71
N SER A 248 10.17 -1.48 -4.75
CA SER A 248 11.30 -0.58 -5.05
C SER A 248 12.47 -1.26 -5.77
N GLN A 249 12.49 -2.58 -5.91
CA GLN A 249 13.59 -3.40 -6.41
C GLN A 249 13.18 -4.42 -7.47
N LYS A 250 11.96 -4.97 -7.41
CA LYS A 250 11.49 -6.04 -8.30
C LYS A 250 10.14 -5.72 -8.91
N MET A 251 9.89 -6.24 -10.11
CA MET A 251 8.58 -6.21 -10.76
C MET A 251 8.32 -7.53 -11.49
N THR A 252 7.06 -7.93 -11.58
CA THR A 252 6.64 -9.00 -12.49
C THR A 252 5.68 -8.41 -13.51
N LEU A 253 6.01 -8.54 -14.79
CA LEU A 253 5.17 -8.15 -15.91
C LEU A 253 4.47 -9.35 -16.52
N ARG A 254 3.30 -9.09 -17.10
CA ARG A 254 2.58 -9.97 -18.00
C ARG A 254 2.41 -9.27 -19.34
N ALA A 255 3.16 -9.69 -20.36
CA ALA A 255 2.98 -9.20 -21.72
C ALA A 255 1.85 -9.96 -22.42
N GLY A 256 1.06 -9.22 -23.22
CA GLY A 256 -0.14 -9.73 -23.89
C GLY A 256 -1.41 -9.53 -23.07
N SER A 257 -2.53 -9.34 -23.76
CA SER A 257 -3.88 -9.24 -23.17
C SER A 257 -4.35 -10.58 -22.63
N GLY A 258 -3.88 -11.68 -23.24
CA GLY A 258 -4.29 -13.04 -22.87
C GLY A 258 -5.76 -13.36 -23.16
N GLN A 259 -6.47 -12.44 -23.83
CA GLN A 259 -7.85 -12.64 -24.23
C GLN A 259 -7.95 -13.79 -25.24
N ASN A 260 -9.05 -14.55 -25.20
CA ASN A 260 -9.33 -15.66 -26.10
C ASN A 260 -8.24 -16.76 -26.15
N GLY A 261 -7.50 -16.94 -25.05
CA GLY A 261 -6.42 -17.95 -24.98
C GLY A 261 -5.12 -17.51 -25.66
N GLY A 262 -4.94 -16.21 -25.90
CA GLY A 262 -3.72 -15.64 -26.46
C GLY A 262 -2.47 -15.95 -25.63
N THR A 263 -1.33 -16.03 -26.33
CA THR A 263 -0.01 -16.23 -25.71
C THR A 263 0.34 -15.06 -24.82
N VAL A 264 0.88 -15.36 -23.64
CA VAL A 264 1.36 -14.37 -22.69
C VAL A 264 2.74 -14.72 -22.18
N PHE A 265 3.49 -13.69 -21.81
CA PHE A 265 4.84 -13.81 -21.29
C PHE A 265 4.83 -13.26 -19.87
N THR A 266 5.25 -14.07 -18.90
CA THR A 266 5.50 -13.57 -17.53
C THR A 266 6.98 -13.27 -17.39
N ILE A 267 7.31 -12.02 -17.06
CA ILE A 267 8.68 -11.51 -17.07
C ILE A 267 9.00 -10.96 -15.69
N LYS A 268 9.98 -11.55 -15.01
CA LYS A 268 10.51 -11.03 -13.74
C LYS A 268 11.60 -10.02 -14.06
N MET A 269 11.51 -8.86 -13.43
CA MET A 269 12.46 -7.77 -13.62
C MET A 269 13.00 -7.30 -12.28
N VAL A 270 14.21 -6.77 -12.33
CA VAL A 270 14.93 -6.18 -11.20
C VAL A 270 15.39 -4.78 -11.60
N VAL A 271 15.42 -3.87 -10.64
CA VAL A 271 16.02 -2.54 -10.85
C VAL A 271 17.48 -2.72 -11.22
N LYS A 272 17.93 -1.96 -12.22
CA LYS A 272 19.35 -1.91 -12.57
C LYS A 272 20.16 -1.46 -11.34
N PRO A 273 21.14 -2.26 -10.87
CA PRO A 273 21.99 -1.92 -9.73
C PRO A 273 22.74 -0.60 -9.90
#